data_AF-A0AAV5LBP5-F1
#
_entry.id   AF-A0AAV5LBP5-F1
#
_cell.length_a   1.000
_cell.length_b   1.000
_cell.length_c   1.000
_cell.angle_alpha   90.00
_cell.angle_beta   90.00
_cell.angle_gamma   90.00
#
_symmetry.space_group_name_H-M   'P 1'
#
loop_
_entity.id
_entity.type
_entity.pdbx_description
1 polymer ?
#
loop_
_entity_poly.entity_id
_entity_poly.type
_entity_poly.pdbx_seq_one_letter_code
_entity_poly.pdbx_strand_id
1 'polypeptide(L)'
;MGKTLLEFQSTKGDVLPTHKFGTHDVAVLKLNKADSESPALGQGVVYQLKDSSITVAFDDIPEEGLNSPLRLEKVVNEVTYCRMKDALIQLTKGVLKGPAADLVPVLFGERLLTFSKRDVTFSPFNFNLDHSWVCNYMHS
;
A
#
# COMPACT_ATOMS: atom_id res chain seq x y z
N MET A 1 -18.75 12.47 -3.99
CA MET A 1 -17.97 12.39 -5.24
C MET A 1 -17.27 11.04 -5.24
N GLY A 2 -17.65 10.16 -6.17
CA GLY A 2 -17.15 8.78 -6.25
C GLY A 2 -15.92 8.70 -7.15
N LYS A 3 -15.08 7.69 -6.93
CA LYS A 3 -13.93 7.39 -7.81
C LYS A 3 -14.44 6.81 -9.13
N THR A 4 -13.89 7.26 -10.26
CA THR A 4 -14.18 6.69 -11.59
C THR A 4 -13.19 5.58 -11.89
N LEU A 5 -13.70 4.38 -12.21
CA LEU A 5 -12.88 3.23 -12.61
C LEU A 5 -12.83 3.17 -14.14
N LEU A 6 -11.61 3.27 -14.69
CA LEU A 6 -11.38 3.10 -16.13
C LEU A 6 -10.57 1.82 -16.36
N GLU A 7 -11.05 0.96 -17.27
CA GLU A 7 -10.35 -0.24 -17.72
C GLU A 7 -9.65 0.04 -19.06
N PHE A 8 -8.33 -0.10 -19.08
CA PHE A 8 -7.50 0.10 -20.25
C PHE A 8 -7.11 -1.24 -20.85
N GLN A 9 -7.24 -1.36 -22.17
CA GLN A 9 -6.90 -2.55 -22.94
C GLN A 9 -5.88 -2.20 -24.04
N SER A 10 -5.14 -3.20 -24.51
CA SER A 10 -4.18 -3.02 -25.60
C SER A 10 -4.90 -2.75 -26.92
N THR A 11 -4.42 -1.77 -27.68
CA THR A 11 -4.93 -1.49 -29.05
C THR A 11 -4.31 -2.40 -30.11
N LYS A 12 -3.31 -3.21 -29.75
CA LYS A 12 -2.50 -4.01 -30.68
C LYS A 12 -2.67 -5.53 -30.55
N GLY A 13 -3.45 -6.00 -29.58
CA GLY A 13 -3.69 -7.44 -29.36
C GLY A 13 -4.44 -7.71 -28.05
N ASP A 14 -4.75 -8.98 -27.80
CA ASP A 14 -5.57 -9.41 -26.65
C ASP A 14 -4.84 -9.34 -25.30
N VAL A 15 -3.50 -9.28 -25.31
CA VAL A 15 -2.68 -9.28 -24.09
C VAL A 15 -1.89 -7.97 -24.00
N LEU A 16 -1.75 -7.44 -22.79
CA LEU A 16 -0.94 -6.28 -22.51
C LEU A 16 0.55 -6.58 -22.75
N PRO A 17 1.32 -5.62 -23.28
CA PRO A 17 2.77 -5.76 -23.36
C PRO A 17 3.37 -5.86 -21.95
N THR A 18 4.55 -6.48 -21.85
CA THR A 18 5.27 -6.60 -20.57
C THR A 18 5.41 -5.24 -19.89
N HIS A 19 4.90 -5.14 -18.66
CA HIS A 19 4.87 -3.89 -17.89
C HIS A 19 5.27 -4.12 -16.43
N LYS A 20 5.64 -3.04 -15.74
CA LYS A 20 6.00 -3.03 -14.31
C LYS A 20 4.93 -2.41 -13.40
N PHE A 21 3.69 -2.37 -13.87
CA PHE A 21 2.54 -2.03 -13.03
C PHE A 21 2.23 -3.17 -12.06
N GLY A 22 1.97 -2.81 -10.82
CA GLY A 22 1.42 -3.63 -9.75
C GLY A 22 0.16 -2.99 -9.18
N THR A 23 -0.62 -3.77 -8.44
CA THR A 23 -1.79 -3.27 -7.72
C THR A 23 -1.37 -2.16 -6.75
N HIS A 24 -2.15 -1.09 -6.66
CA HIS A 24 -1.90 0.11 -5.86
C HIS A 24 -0.79 1.05 -6.34
N ASP A 25 -0.20 0.80 -7.52
CA ASP A 25 0.70 1.78 -8.13
C ASP A 25 -0.04 3.06 -8.50
N VAL A 26 0.67 4.19 -8.39
CA VAL A 26 0.18 5.48 -8.86
C VAL A 26 0.49 5.61 -10.35
N ALA A 27 -0.52 5.94 -11.13
CA ALA A 27 -0.43 6.07 -12.57
C ALA A 27 -0.99 7.41 -13.05
N VAL A 28 -0.35 7.99 -14.06
CA VAL A 28 -0.77 9.21 -14.73
C VAL A 28 -1.25 8.86 -16.13
N LEU A 29 -2.41 9.40 -16.50
CA LEU A 29 -3.02 9.22 -17.81
C LEU A 29 -2.68 10.40 -18.72
N LYS A 30 -2.17 10.12 -19.92
CA LYS A 30 -1.89 11.11 -20.97
C LYS A 30 -2.44 10.64 -22.31
N LEU A 31 -2.64 11.57 -23.24
CA LEU A 31 -2.86 11.22 -24.64
C LEU A 31 -1.58 10.59 -25.22
N ASN A 32 -1.71 9.58 -26.08
CA ASN A 32 -0.55 8.85 -26.60
C ASN A 32 0.39 9.74 -27.45
N LYS A 33 -0.17 10.74 -28.14
CA LYS A 33 0.58 11.72 -28.96
C LYS A 33 1.11 12.91 -28.14
N ALA A 34 0.93 12.91 -26.83
CA ALA A 34 1.39 14.00 -25.98
C ALA A 34 2.89 13.85 -25.66
N ASP A 35 3.63 14.96 -25.76
CA ASP A 35 5.02 15.06 -25.32
C ASP A 35 5.12 14.83 -23.81
N SER A 36 6.31 14.52 -23.30
CA SER A 36 6.52 14.27 -21.87
C SER A 36 6.08 15.43 -20.98
N GLU A 37 6.17 16.68 -21.47
CA GLU A 37 5.76 17.91 -20.78
C GLU A 37 4.28 18.27 -20.96
N SER A 38 3.54 17.51 -21.75
CA SER A 38 2.10 17.75 -21.92
C SER A 38 1.33 17.47 -20.62
N PRO A 39 0.28 18.25 -20.33
CA PRO A 39 -0.50 18.07 -19.12
C PRO A 39 -1.14 16.68 -19.09
N ALA A 40 -1.19 16.09 -17.89
CA ALA A 40 -1.91 14.86 -17.64
C ALA A 40 -3.42 15.08 -17.75
N LEU A 41 -4.13 14.09 -18.29
CA LEU A 41 -5.59 14.03 -18.23
C LEU A 41 -6.07 13.75 -16.81
N GLY A 42 -5.31 12.96 -16.06
CA GLY A 42 -5.63 12.65 -14.67
C GLY A 42 -4.56 11.77 -14.03
N GLN A 43 -4.66 11.65 -12.70
CA GLN A 43 -3.82 10.78 -11.90
C GLN A 43 -4.72 9.83 -11.11
N GLY A 44 -4.34 8.55 -11.05
CA GLY A 44 -5.12 7.53 -10.42
C GLY A 44 -4.27 6.43 -9.79
N VAL A 45 -4.94 5.48 -9.15
CA VAL A 45 -4.32 4.33 -8.49
C VAL A 45 -4.77 3.06 -9.18
N VAL A 46 -3.83 2.19 -9.53
CA VAL A 46 -4.11 0.88 -10.13
C VAL A 46 -4.92 0.05 -9.13
N TYR A 47 -6.13 -0.35 -9.52
CA TYR A 47 -7.06 -1.12 -8.69
C TYR A 47 -6.97 -2.61 -9.00
N GLN A 48 -6.86 -2.97 -10.28
CA GLN A 48 -6.83 -4.35 -10.73
C GLN A 48 -5.90 -4.50 -11.94
N LEU A 49 -5.22 -5.64 -12.01
CA LEU A 49 -4.41 -6.06 -13.15
C LEU A 49 -4.91 -7.41 -13.63
N LYS A 50 -5.08 -7.52 -14.95
CA LYS A 50 -5.32 -8.74 -15.69
C LYS A 50 -4.28 -8.81 -16.82
N ASP A 51 -4.12 -9.99 -17.41
CA ASP A 51 -3.20 -10.14 -18.56
C ASP A 51 -3.65 -9.28 -19.76
N SER A 52 -4.94 -9.00 -19.90
CA SER A 52 -5.53 -8.23 -21.00
C SER A 52 -5.88 -6.79 -20.67
N SER A 53 -5.90 -6.40 -19.39
CA SER A 53 -6.36 -5.06 -18.99
C SER A 53 -5.78 -4.54 -17.66
N ILE A 54 -5.71 -3.22 -17.56
CA ILE A 54 -5.36 -2.50 -16.33
C ILE A 54 -6.55 -1.65 -15.93
N THR A 55 -7.06 -1.81 -14.71
CA THR A 55 -8.11 -0.95 -14.16
C THR A 55 -7.50 0.08 -13.21
N VAL A 56 -7.76 1.36 -13.45
CA VAL A 56 -7.24 2.47 -12.64
C VAL A 56 -8.42 3.28 -12.07
N ALA A 57 -8.33 3.60 -10.79
CA ALA A 57 -9.27 4.47 -10.10
C ALA A 57 -8.79 5.92 -10.12
N PHE A 58 -9.58 6.82 -10.68
CA PHE A 58 -9.33 8.25 -10.75
C PHE A 58 -10.29 9.01 -9.82
N ASP A 59 -9.79 10.08 -9.19
CA ASP A 59 -10.62 10.97 -8.35
C ASP A 59 -11.37 12.03 -9.18
N ASP A 60 -10.72 12.54 -10.22
CA ASP A 60 -11.30 13.47 -11.20
C ASP A 60 -10.63 13.22 -12.56
N ILE A 61 -11.42 13.04 -13.61
CA ILE A 61 -10.91 12.78 -14.97
C ILE A 61 -11.88 13.38 -16.00
N PRO A 62 -11.38 14.17 -16.97
CA PRO A 62 -12.23 14.71 -18.02
C PRO A 62 -12.71 13.58 -18.93
N GLU A 63 -13.99 13.65 -19.34
CA GLU A 63 -14.54 12.75 -20.36
C GLU A 63 -13.93 13.03 -21.75
N GLU A 64 -13.48 14.27 -21.97
CA GLU A 64 -12.82 14.68 -23.21
C GLU A 64 -11.45 14.02 -23.38
N GLY A 65 -11.20 13.46 -24.57
CA GLY A 65 -9.91 12.84 -24.91
C GLY A 65 -9.80 11.34 -24.59
N LEU A 66 -10.75 10.76 -23.83
CA LEU A 66 -10.76 9.32 -23.53
C LEU A 66 -11.02 8.43 -24.76
N ASN A 67 -11.58 8.98 -25.84
CA ASN A 67 -11.84 8.29 -27.10
C ASN A 67 -10.60 8.18 -28.01
N SER A 68 -9.45 8.72 -27.59
CA SER A 68 -8.19 8.63 -28.33
C SER A 68 -7.29 7.54 -27.76
N PRO A 69 -6.25 7.08 -28.48
CA PRO A 69 -5.23 6.24 -27.87
C PRO A 69 -4.58 6.94 -26.67
N LEU A 70 -4.54 6.25 -25.54
CA LEU A 70 -4.02 6.77 -24.27
C LEU A 70 -2.70 6.10 -23.89
N ARG A 71 -1.92 6.79 -23.08
CA ARG A 71 -0.68 6.29 -22.49
C ARG A 71 -0.79 6.38 -20.98
N LEU A 72 -0.50 5.26 -20.31
CA LEU A 72 -0.45 5.17 -18.87
C LEU A 72 1.01 5.19 -18.41
N GLU A 73 1.38 6.16 -17.58
CA GLU A 73 2.74 6.33 -17.05
C GLU A 73 2.74 5.98 -15.55
N LYS A 74 3.58 5.02 -15.15
CA LYS A 74 3.79 4.72 -13.72
C LYS A 74 4.59 5.87 -13.08
N VAL A 75 4.06 6.40 -11.99
CA VAL A 75 4.73 7.46 -11.21
C VAL A 75 5.24 6.88 -9.91
N VAL A 76 6.39 7.39 -9.47
CA VAL A 76 6.96 7.03 -8.17
C VAL A 76 6.06 7.59 -7.08
N ASN A 77 5.52 6.69 -6.27
CA ASN A 77 4.72 7.08 -5.13
C ASN A 77 5.62 7.47 -3.95
N GLU A 78 5.86 8.77 -3.75
CA GLU A 78 6.57 9.25 -2.57
C GLU A 78 5.74 9.14 -1.29
N VAL A 79 4.46 8.78 -1.36
CA VAL A 79 3.60 8.64 -0.16
C VAL A 79 4.19 7.64 0.83
N THR A 80 4.76 6.52 0.36
CA THR A 80 5.40 5.56 1.26
C THR A 80 6.57 6.20 2.01
N TYR A 81 7.43 6.93 1.28
CA TYR A 81 8.56 7.64 1.88
C TYR A 81 8.11 8.73 2.85
N CYS A 82 7.15 9.57 2.45
CA CYS A 82 6.61 10.63 3.29
C CYS A 82 5.96 10.06 4.56
N ARG A 83 5.18 8.97 4.46
CA ARG A 83 4.57 8.31 5.62
C ARG A 83 5.62 7.74 6.58
N MET A 84 6.69 7.13 6.05
CA MET A 84 7.81 6.65 6.87
C MET A 84 8.52 7.81 7.56
N LYS A 85 8.81 8.88 6.82
CA LYS A 85 9.45 10.10 7.35
C LYS A 85 8.59 10.73 8.46
N ASP A 86 7.29 10.86 8.23
CA ASP A 86 6.36 11.44 9.20
C ASP A 86 6.22 10.59 10.45
N ALA A 87 6.19 9.25 10.31
CA ALA A 87 6.21 8.33 11.45
C ALA A 87 7.49 8.51 12.28
N LEU A 88 8.64 8.64 11.62
CA LEU A 88 9.91 8.88 12.31
C LEU A 88 9.94 10.24 13.03
N ILE A 89 9.44 11.30 12.37
CA ILE A 89 9.29 12.63 12.99
C ILE A 89 8.37 12.56 14.22
N GLN A 90 7.27 11.81 14.15
CA GLN A 90 6.37 11.62 15.27
C GLN A 90 7.03 10.87 16.44
N LEU A 91 7.85 9.85 16.16
CA LEU A 91 8.64 9.16 17.18
C LEU A 91 9.63 10.11 17.88
N THR A 92 10.33 10.96 17.13
CA THR A 92 11.29 11.93 17.68
C THR A 92 10.64 12.97 18.59
N LYS A 93 9.37 13.32 18.36
CA LYS A 93 8.62 14.24 19.23
C LYS A 93 8.32 13.64 20.62
N GLY A 94 8.68 12.38 20.83
CA GLY A 94 8.52 11.67 22.09
C GLY A 94 7.11 11.08 22.19
N VAL A 95 7.01 9.76 22.03
CA VAL A 95 5.82 8.99 22.43
C VAL A 95 5.84 8.84 23.95
N LEU A 96 5.71 9.97 24.66
CA LEU A 96 5.81 10.03 26.13
C LEU A 96 4.51 9.65 26.83
N LYS A 97 3.41 9.51 26.07
CA LYS A 97 2.08 9.19 26.58
C LYS A 97 1.36 8.28 25.58
N GLY A 98 0.62 7.32 26.11
CA GLY A 98 -0.18 6.39 25.32
C GLY A 98 0.27 4.93 25.48
N PRO A 99 -0.48 3.99 24.89
CA PRO A 99 -0.30 2.55 25.11
C PRO A 99 1.05 2.01 24.64
N ALA A 100 1.76 2.74 23.77
CA ALA A 100 3.06 2.34 23.21
C ALA A 100 4.26 2.97 23.93
N ALA A 101 4.06 3.81 24.95
CA ALA A 101 5.15 4.56 25.60
C ALA A 101 6.22 3.65 26.22
N ASP A 102 5.81 2.49 26.78
CA ASP A 102 6.75 1.50 27.32
C ASP A 102 7.42 0.63 26.25
N LEU A 103 6.86 0.56 25.04
CA LEU A 103 7.38 -0.25 23.94
C LEU A 103 8.55 0.44 23.23
N VAL A 104 8.50 1.76 23.08
CA VAL A 104 9.51 2.53 22.34
C VAL A 104 10.93 2.32 22.91
N PRO A 105 11.21 2.49 24.22
CA PRO A 105 12.54 2.24 24.77
C PRO A 105 13.02 0.80 24.59
N VAL A 106 12.10 -0.16 24.54
CA VAL A 106 12.44 -1.57 24.32
C VAL A 106 12.86 -1.83 22.87
N LEU A 107 12.13 -1.27 21.90
CA LEU A 107 12.47 -1.39 20.47
C LEU A 107 13.81 -0.73 20.13
N PHE A 108 14.16 0.34 20.82
CA PHE A 108 15.46 1.02 20.66
C PHE A 108 16.57 0.46 21.56
N GLY A 109 16.31 -0.60 22.34
CA GLY A 109 17.31 -1.27 23.18
C GLY A 109 17.71 -0.51 24.45
N GLU A 110 17.00 0.57 24.78
CA GLU A 110 17.20 1.36 26.00
C GLU A 110 16.63 0.67 27.25
N ARG A 111 15.71 -0.28 27.05
CA ARG A 111 15.09 -1.08 28.12
C ARG A 111 14.96 -2.54 27.69
N LEU A 112 15.18 -3.47 28.63
CA LEU A 112 14.94 -4.89 28.40
C LEU A 112 13.44 -5.22 28.36
N LEU A 113 13.08 -6.22 27.55
CA LEU A 113 11.74 -6.83 27.58
C LEU A 113 11.45 -7.41 28.96
N THR A 114 10.24 -7.20 29.45
CA THR A 114 9.73 -7.80 30.68
C THR A 114 8.54 -8.71 30.36
N PHE A 115 8.51 -9.88 31.01
CA PHE A 115 7.44 -10.86 30.87
C PHE A 115 6.52 -10.81 32.09
N SER A 116 5.22 -10.99 31.87
CA SER A 116 4.27 -11.14 32.96
C SER A 116 4.51 -12.49 33.64
N LYS A 117 4.66 -12.49 34.97
CA LYS A 117 4.76 -13.73 35.77
C LYS A 117 3.40 -14.30 36.17
N ARG A 118 2.30 -13.80 35.58
CA ARG A 118 0.96 -14.30 35.89
C ARG A 118 0.70 -15.55 35.06
N ASP A 119 0.38 -16.65 35.74
CA ASP A 119 -0.13 -17.84 35.08
C ASP A 119 -1.48 -17.51 34.44
N VAL A 120 -1.55 -17.64 33.11
CA VAL A 120 -2.77 -17.40 32.34
C VAL A 120 -3.34 -18.74 31.91
N THR A 121 -4.63 -18.97 32.21
CA THR A 121 -5.35 -20.14 31.69
C THR A 121 -5.55 -19.98 30.18
N PHE A 122 -4.77 -20.71 29.39
CA PHE A 122 -4.87 -20.73 27.93
C PHE A 122 -5.65 -21.97 27.47
N SER A 123 -6.66 -21.76 26.62
CA SER A 123 -7.35 -22.83 25.90
C SER A 123 -7.18 -22.58 24.40
N PRO A 124 -6.48 -23.45 23.65
CA PRO A 124 -6.21 -23.20 22.25
C PRO A 124 -7.49 -23.33 21.42
N PHE A 125 -7.71 -22.39 20.50
CA PHE A 125 -8.77 -22.51 19.50
C PHE A 125 -8.47 -23.62 18.48
N ASN A 126 -7.19 -23.80 18.13
CA ASN A 126 -6.72 -24.91 17.29
C ASN A 126 -6.11 -26.00 18.18
N PHE A 127 -6.75 -27.18 18.23
CA PHE A 127 -6.27 -28.29 19.05
C PHE A 127 -5.06 -29.04 18.47
N ASN A 128 -4.68 -28.75 17.22
CA ASN A 128 -3.53 -29.35 16.55
C ASN A 128 -2.23 -28.53 16.75
N LEU A 129 -2.18 -27.64 17.74
CA LEU A 129 -0.96 -26.91 18.06
C LEU A 129 0.01 -27.85 18.79
N ASP A 130 1.28 -27.83 18.39
CA ASP A 130 2.33 -28.57 19.07
C ASP A 130 2.75 -27.87 20.38
N HIS A 131 3.54 -28.57 21.19
CA HIS A 131 3.99 -28.06 22.49
C HIS A 131 4.77 -26.74 22.39
N SER A 132 5.53 -26.53 21.31
CA SER A 132 6.31 -25.30 21.11
C SER A 132 5.42 -24.07 20.89
N TRP A 133 4.31 -24.23 20.17
CA TRP A 133 3.34 -23.16 19.98
C TRP A 133 2.54 -22.90 21.25
N VAL A 134 2.18 -23.92 22.02
CA VAL A 134 1.43 -23.75 23.29
C VAL A 134 2.26 -23.05 24.37
N CYS A 135 3.54 -23.39 24.53
CA CYS A 135 4.40 -22.80 25.56
C CYS A 135 4.67 -21.30 25.37
N ASN A 136 4.69 -20.80 24.12
CA ASN A 136 4.86 -19.37 23.84
C ASN A 136 3.67 -18.52 24.32
N TYR A 137 2.46 -19.11 24.38
CA TYR A 137 1.26 -18.42 24.86
C TYR A 137 1.09 -18.44 26.38
N MET A 138 1.69 -19.40 27.08
CA MET A 138 1.57 -19.52 28.54
C MET A 138 2.57 -18.68 29.34
N HIS A 139 3.65 -18.19 28.73
CA HIS A 139 4.73 -17.46 29.42
C HIS A 139 4.89 -15.98 29.00
N SER A 140 3.95 -15.42 28.23
CA SER A 140 3.93 -13.99 27.85
C SER A 140 2.96 -13.21 28.73
#